data_AF-A0A536IN23-F1
#
_entry.id   AF-A0A536IN23-F1
#
_cell.length_a   1.000
_cell.length_b   1.000
_cell.length_c   1.000
_cell.angle_alpha   90.00
_cell.angle_beta   90.00
_cell.angle_gamma   90.00
#
_symmetry.space_group_name_H-M   'P 1'
#
loop_
_entity.id
_entity.type
_entity.pdbx_description
1 polymer ?
#
loop_
_entity_poly.entity_id
_entity_poly.type
_entity_poly.pdbx_seq_one_letter_code
_entity_poly.pdbx_strand_id
1 'polypeptide(L)'
;MPTISLMDRLLGLAATIGEDPSDTDEMRLRKALLVVLGLLISLLAVGWGLIYIIFGEPLGGAIPLTYTVLSLASVVLFTLTRRYDWFRFAQLGLMLVLPFVLMVVLGGFVLSSVVAAWAFVAPLGALAFASPREALRWFGAFLILVVLTGTLGGAVRTANNLPTGLVDAMFILNIAGVSIIVFIALYVFVRERDRAFTVVQRLFGQYLSPQIARALISDPRQAQLGGDIRDVTALFADLEGFTPFTESRPPRETVAVLNRYFTAVVPVIFASGGTIIQFAGDAIVAVWNAPVEQPRHALTAARAALAMQAAIEGIVREDTTLPRFRVGIATGAALVGNVGSEEFHNYVAHGDAVNLAARLQTGAKAGQVVISGPTYALIRDAAAVQPLGRLTVKGKSEEVEAFLLEGLRV
;
A
#
# COMPACT_ATOMS: atom_id res chain seq x y z
N MET A 1 -27.51 3.54 -16.57
CA MET A 1 -27.40 4.20 -15.25
C MET A 1 -26.95 3.15 -14.25
N PRO A 2 -25.83 3.32 -13.54
CA PRO A 2 -25.42 2.33 -12.55
C PRO A 2 -26.41 2.39 -11.38
N THR A 3 -27.00 1.24 -11.02
CA THR A 3 -27.90 1.13 -9.87
C THR A 3 -27.11 1.37 -8.60
N ILE A 4 -27.19 2.58 -8.06
CA ILE A 4 -26.67 2.95 -6.74
C ILE A 4 -27.19 1.91 -5.74
N SER A 5 -26.28 1.25 -5.02
CA SER A 5 -26.66 0.17 -4.11
C SER A 5 -27.52 0.72 -2.96
N LEU A 6 -28.36 -0.13 -2.36
CA LEU A 6 -29.16 0.26 -1.19
C LEU A 6 -28.28 0.82 -0.06
N MET A 7 -27.08 0.26 0.09
CA MET A 7 -26.06 0.70 1.04
C MET A 7 -25.62 2.14 0.77
N ASP A 8 -25.33 2.47 -0.49
CA ASP A 8 -24.87 3.82 -0.87
C ASP A 8 -25.96 4.87 -0.62
N ARG A 9 -27.24 4.53 -0.82
CA ARG A 9 -28.36 5.42 -0.49
C ARG A 9 -28.49 5.63 1.01
N LEU A 10 -28.38 4.57 1.80
CA LEU A 10 -28.44 4.66 3.27
C LEU A 10 -27.28 5.46 3.83
N LEU A 11 -26.06 5.25 3.31
CA LEU A 11 -24.88 6.02 3.70
C LEU A 11 -25.00 7.49 3.30
N GLY A 12 -25.51 7.78 2.09
CA GLY A 12 -25.75 9.15 1.65
C GLY A 12 -26.76 9.89 2.54
N LEU A 13 -27.85 9.23 2.94
CA LEU A 13 -28.83 9.80 3.87
C LEU A 13 -28.22 9.98 5.27
N ALA A 14 -27.51 8.98 5.78
CA ALA A 14 -26.88 9.06 7.10
C ALA A 14 -25.75 10.09 7.17
N ALA A 15 -25.06 10.37 6.06
CA ALA A 15 -24.00 11.38 5.99
C ALA A 15 -24.52 12.81 6.20
N THR A 16 -25.81 13.07 5.96
CA THR A 16 -26.43 14.37 6.24
C THR A 16 -26.75 14.58 7.73
N ILE A 17 -26.70 13.51 8.54
CA ILE A 17 -26.99 13.54 9.97
C ILE A 17 -25.75 14.01 10.73
N GLY A 18 -25.84 15.18 11.38
CA GLY A 18 -24.72 15.76 12.13
C GLY A 18 -23.56 16.25 11.25
N GLU A 19 -23.87 16.57 9.99
CA GLU A 19 -22.92 17.10 9.01
C GLU A 19 -22.28 18.41 9.49
N ASP A 20 -20.95 18.47 9.42
CA ASP A 20 -20.18 19.69 9.61
C ASP A 20 -19.37 19.98 8.32
N PRO A 21 -19.50 21.17 7.71
CA PRO A 21 -18.75 21.53 6.50
C PRO A 21 -17.22 21.45 6.65
N SER A 22 -16.72 21.47 7.89
CA SER A 22 -15.29 21.31 8.18
C SER A 22 -14.82 19.86 8.26
N ASP A 23 -15.73 18.87 8.17
CA ASP A 23 -15.38 17.46 8.25
C ASP A 23 -14.64 16.96 7.00
N THR A 24 -13.55 16.23 7.25
CA THR A 24 -12.90 15.41 6.22
C THR A 24 -13.85 14.32 5.71
N ASP A 25 -13.63 13.82 4.49
CA ASP A 25 -14.43 12.73 3.92
C ASP A 25 -14.43 11.48 4.82
N GLU A 26 -13.29 11.19 5.45
CA GLU A 26 -13.15 10.09 6.41
C GLU A 26 -14.04 10.29 7.65
N MET A 27 -14.08 11.51 8.20
CA MET A 27 -14.91 11.81 9.37
C MET A 27 -16.41 11.71 9.04
N ARG A 28 -16.82 12.23 7.87
CA ARG A 28 -18.21 12.08 7.38
C ARG A 28 -18.60 10.61 7.23
N LEU A 29 -17.71 9.79 6.68
CA LEU A 29 -17.95 8.35 6.53
C LEU A 29 -18.07 7.66 7.90
N ARG A 30 -17.19 7.95 8.86
CA ARG A 30 -17.25 7.38 10.23
C ARG A 30 -18.56 7.74 10.93
N LYS A 31 -18.98 9.01 10.85
CA LYS A 31 -20.26 9.50 11.40
C LYS A 31 -21.45 8.74 10.78
N ALA A 32 -21.51 8.67 9.45
CA ALA A 32 -22.57 7.99 8.71
C ALA A 32 -22.66 6.50 9.07
N LEU A 33 -21.51 5.80 9.10
CA LEU A 33 -21.44 4.38 9.44
C LEU A 33 -21.94 4.10 10.86
N LEU A 34 -21.58 4.92 11.84
CA LEU A 34 -22.03 4.75 13.21
C LEU A 34 -23.53 5.01 13.36
N VAL A 35 -24.08 6.00 12.65
CA VAL A 35 -25.53 6.25 12.59
C VAL A 35 -26.25 5.04 11.99
N VAL A 36 -25.81 4.53 10.84
CA VAL A 36 -26.40 3.35 10.20
C VAL A 36 -26.33 2.14 11.14
N LEU A 37 -25.20 1.91 11.79
CA LEU A 37 -25.03 0.82 12.76
C LEU A 37 -26.03 0.96 13.93
N GLY A 38 -26.14 2.16 14.51
CA GLY A 38 -27.08 2.45 15.59
C GLY A 38 -28.53 2.19 15.19
N LEU A 39 -28.94 2.59 13.98
CA LEU A 39 -30.28 2.35 13.43
C LEU A 39 -30.55 0.86 13.19
N LEU A 40 -29.59 0.12 12.60
CA LEU A 40 -29.72 -1.32 12.36
C LEU A 40 -29.83 -2.11 13.66
N ILE A 41 -29.00 -1.80 14.66
CA ILE A 41 -29.09 -2.45 15.97
C ILE A 41 -30.41 -2.08 16.67
N SER A 42 -30.89 -0.84 16.52
CA SER A 42 -32.17 -0.43 17.08
C SER A 42 -33.35 -1.22 16.49
N LEU A 43 -33.31 -1.54 15.19
CA LEU A 43 -34.31 -2.39 14.55
C LEU A 43 -34.27 -3.83 15.09
N LEU A 44 -33.07 -4.41 15.23
CA LEU A 44 -32.89 -5.74 15.80
C LEU A 44 -33.34 -5.79 17.28
N ALA A 45 -33.02 -4.75 18.05
CA ALA A 45 -33.39 -4.64 19.45
C ALA A 45 -34.91 -4.63 19.67
N VAL A 46 -35.70 -4.03 18.76
CA VAL A 46 -37.16 -4.13 18.81
C VAL A 46 -37.62 -5.58 18.67
N GLY A 47 -37.05 -6.33 17.72
CA GLY A 47 -37.37 -7.75 17.54
C GLY A 47 -37.08 -8.58 18.79
N TRP A 48 -35.92 -8.39 19.40
CA TRP A 48 -35.54 -9.06 20.66
C TRP A 48 -36.48 -8.68 21.81
N GLY A 49 -36.80 -7.39 21.93
CA GLY A 49 -37.71 -6.90 22.96
C GLY A 49 -39.08 -7.56 22.90
N LEU A 50 -39.65 -7.68 21.69
CA LEU A 50 -40.93 -8.32 21.45
C LEU A 50 -40.89 -9.82 21.75
N ILE A 51 -39.82 -10.53 21.36
CA ILE A 51 -39.66 -11.96 21.68
C ILE A 51 -39.75 -12.16 23.21
N TYR A 52 -38.97 -11.44 24.00
CA TYR A 52 -39.01 -11.61 25.45
C TYR A 52 -40.39 -11.27 26.06
N ILE A 53 -41.07 -10.22 25.59
CA ILE A 53 -42.41 -9.87 26.07
C ILE A 53 -43.43 -11.00 25.76
N ILE A 54 -43.40 -11.53 24.53
CA ILE A 54 -44.33 -12.58 24.08
C ILE A 54 -44.16 -13.86 24.93
N PHE A 55 -42.92 -14.19 25.30
CA PHE A 55 -42.60 -15.37 26.11
C PHE A 55 -42.61 -15.10 27.63
N GLY A 56 -43.28 -14.03 28.08
CA GLY A 56 -43.54 -13.80 29.51
C GLY A 56 -42.41 -13.14 30.29
N GLU A 57 -41.46 -12.49 29.62
CA GLU A 57 -40.35 -11.72 30.23
C GLU A 57 -40.44 -10.23 29.88
N PRO A 58 -41.44 -9.48 30.41
CA PRO A 58 -41.64 -8.07 30.06
C PRO A 58 -40.48 -7.17 30.49
N LEU A 59 -39.86 -7.44 31.65
CA LEU A 59 -38.66 -6.72 32.09
C LEU A 59 -37.46 -7.01 31.19
N GLY A 60 -37.30 -8.25 30.73
CA GLY A 60 -36.28 -8.61 29.76
C GLY A 60 -36.49 -7.89 28.42
N GLY A 61 -37.72 -7.85 27.94
CA GLY A 61 -38.05 -7.18 26.67
C GLY A 61 -37.97 -5.65 26.72
N ALA A 62 -38.18 -5.04 27.88
CA ALA A 62 -38.03 -3.59 28.06
C ALA A 62 -36.58 -3.11 27.83
N ILE A 63 -35.56 -3.94 28.05
CA ILE A 63 -34.16 -3.54 27.95
C ILE A 63 -33.73 -3.27 26.49
N PRO A 64 -33.94 -4.18 25.52
CA PRO A 64 -33.72 -3.88 24.11
C PRO A 64 -34.56 -2.69 23.61
N LEU A 65 -35.80 -2.52 24.06
CA LEU A 65 -36.61 -1.36 23.69
C LEU A 65 -36.02 -0.05 24.25
N THR A 66 -35.45 -0.09 25.45
CA THR A 66 -34.71 1.03 26.05
C THR A 66 -33.48 1.38 25.22
N TYR A 67 -32.73 0.38 24.72
CA TYR A 67 -31.64 0.61 23.77
C TYR A 67 -32.13 1.41 22.57
N THR A 68 -33.23 1.00 21.94
CA THR A 68 -33.80 1.70 20.76
C THR A 68 -34.13 3.15 21.07
N VAL A 69 -34.81 3.42 22.19
CA VAL A 69 -35.18 4.79 22.57
C VAL A 69 -33.93 5.65 22.83
N LEU A 70 -32.98 5.16 23.63
CA LEU A 70 -31.78 5.92 23.98
C LEU A 70 -30.85 6.10 22.77
N SER A 71 -30.73 5.09 21.92
CA SER A 71 -29.95 5.15 20.69
C SER A 71 -30.52 6.21 19.74
N LEU A 72 -31.83 6.17 19.45
CA LEU A 72 -32.48 7.17 18.59
C LEU A 72 -32.40 8.58 19.20
N ALA A 73 -32.58 8.72 20.51
CA ALA A 73 -32.39 9.99 21.19
C ALA A 73 -30.96 10.51 21.04
N SER A 74 -29.95 9.65 21.13
CA SER A 74 -28.55 10.04 20.93
C SER A 74 -28.26 10.46 19.48
N VAL A 75 -28.90 9.84 18.48
CA VAL A 75 -28.81 10.27 17.06
C VAL A 75 -29.44 11.65 16.90
N VAL A 76 -30.62 11.90 17.48
CA VAL A 76 -31.25 13.23 17.43
C VAL A 76 -30.37 14.28 18.11
N LEU A 77 -29.85 14.00 19.31
CA LEU A 77 -28.93 14.89 20.01
C LEU A 77 -27.65 15.13 19.22
N PHE A 78 -27.13 14.11 18.52
CA PHE A 78 -26.00 14.25 17.63
C PHE A 78 -26.30 15.19 16.46
N THR A 79 -27.46 15.05 15.81
CA THR A 79 -27.90 15.96 14.73
C THR A 79 -27.94 17.41 15.22
N LEU A 80 -28.42 17.64 16.44
CA LEU A 80 -28.59 18.97 17.01
C LEU A 80 -27.28 19.59 17.50
N THR A 81 -26.43 18.80 18.16
CA THR A 81 -25.21 19.29 18.84
C THR A 81 -23.95 19.15 18.00
N ARG A 82 -23.97 18.28 16.99
CA ARG A 82 -22.82 17.86 16.15
C ARG A 82 -21.64 17.30 16.93
N ARG A 83 -21.84 16.95 18.21
CA ARG A 83 -20.79 16.42 19.10
C ARG A 83 -20.59 14.93 18.90
N TYR A 84 -19.76 14.57 17.93
CA TYR A 84 -19.47 13.18 17.57
C TYR A 84 -18.90 12.37 18.73
N ASP A 85 -18.00 12.93 19.54
CA ASP A 85 -17.38 12.19 20.66
C ASP A 85 -18.41 11.69 21.67
N TRP A 86 -19.40 12.54 21.98
CA TRP A 86 -20.47 12.20 22.92
C TRP A 86 -21.43 11.19 22.30
N PHE A 87 -21.82 11.38 21.04
CA PHE A 87 -22.64 10.43 20.29
C PHE A 87 -22.02 9.03 20.26
N ARG A 88 -20.73 8.96 19.89
CA ARG A 88 -19.94 7.74 19.85
C ARG A 88 -19.84 7.09 21.22
N PHE A 89 -19.55 7.87 22.26
CA PHE A 89 -19.50 7.35 23.63
C PHE A 89 -20.87 6.77 24.06
N ALA A 90 -21.97 7.48 23.78
CA ALA A 90 -23.31 7.03 24.09
C ALA A 90 -23.66 5.72 23.36
N GLN A 91 -23.41 5.63 22.05
CA GLN A 91 -23.66 4.42 21.25
C GLN A 91 -22.87 3.22 21.78
N LEU A 92 -21.56 3.36 21.94
CA LEU A 92 -20.70 2.28 22.45
C LEU A 92 -21.06 1.91 23.90
N GLY A 93 -21.42 2.89 24.73
CA GLY A 93 -21.88 2.67 26.11
C GLY A 93 -23.16 1.86 26.17
N LEU A 94 -24.15 2.19 25.34
CA LEU A 94 -25.41 1.45 25.24
C LEU A 94 -25.18 0.01 24.76
N MET A 95 -24.34 -0.16 23.73
CA MET A 95 -23.95 -1.48 23.21
C MET A 95 -23.20 -2.32 24.26
N LEU A 96 -22.41 -1.67 25.12
CA LEU A 96 -21.65 -2.35 26.16
C LEU A 96 -22.56 -2.76 27.34
N VAL A 97 -23.32 -1.83 27.90
CA VAL A 97 -23.94 -2.02 29.22
C VAL A 97 -25.26 -2.80 29.14
N LEU A 98 -26.13 -2.49 28.19
CA LEU A 98 -27.49 -3.04 28.17
C LEU A 98 -27.56 -4.57 27.97
N PRO A 99 -26.69 -5.22 27.17
CA PRO A 99 -26.67 -6.68 27.10
C PRO A 99 -26.34 -7.35 28.44
N PHE A 100 -25.50 -6.73 29.29
CA PHE A 100 -25.22 -7.24 30.63
C PHE A 100 -26.41 -7.04 31.58
N VAL A 101 -27.09 -5.89 31.50
CA VAL A 101 -28.32 -5.67 32.29
C VAL A 101 -29.38 -6.71 31.91
N LEU A 102 -29.54 -6.98 30.62
CA LEU A 102 -30.44 -8.01 30.11
C LEU A 102 -30.05 -9.40 30.61
N MET A 103 -28.76 -9.73 30.57
CA MET A 103 -28.24 -11.00 31.09
C MET A 103 -28.61 -11.21 32.57
N VAL A 104 -28.43 -10.18 33.40
CA VAL A 104 -28.77 -10.24 34.83
C VAL A 104 -30.28 -10.42 35.03
N VAL A 105 -31.11 -9.65 34.31
CA VAL A 105 -32.58 -9.73 34.41
C VAL A 105 -33.13 -11.08 33.98
N LEU A 106 -32.49 -11.74 33.02
CA LEU A 106 -32.88 -13.07 32.54
C LEU A 106 -32.31 -14.23 33.38
N GLY A 107 -31.51 -13.96 34.42
CA GLY A 107 -31.01 -14.98 35.34
C GLY A 107 -29.62 -15.53 35.03
N GLY A 108 -28.74 -14.72 34.43
CA GLY A 108 -27.35 -15.06 34.19
C GLY A 108 -27.06 -15.63 32.79
N PHE A 109 -25.83 -16.10 32.55
CA PHE A 109 -25.35 -16.46 31.20
C PHE A 109 -26.17 -17.54 30.51
N VAL A 110 -26.50 -18.63 31.20
CA VAL A 110 -27.20 -19.78 30.58
C VAL A 110 -28.64 -19.40 30.25
N LEU A 111 -29.38 -18.88 31.23
CA LEU A 111 -30.80 -18.54 31.07
C LEU A 111 -31.04 -17.37 30.10
N SER A 112 -30.05 -16.48 29.94
CA SER A 112 -30.06 -15.41 28.94
C SER A 112 -29.48 -15.79 27.59
N SER A 113 -29.10 -17.06 27.39
CA SER A 113 -28.52 -17.54 26.12
C SER A 113 -27.23 -16.80 25.72
N VAL A 114 -26.42 -16.40 26.71
CA VAL A 114 -25.17 -15.63 26.54
C VAL A 114 -25.39 -14.32 25.77
N VAL A 115 -26.54 -13.67 25.96
CA VAL A 115 -26.86 -12.40 25.28
C VAL A 115 -25.82 -11.29 25.54
N ALA A 116 -25.10 -11.36 26.66
CA ALA A 116 -23.99 -10.46 26.97
C ALA A 116 -22.84 -10.51 25.96
N ALA A 117 -22.71 -11.57 25.13
CA ALA A 117 -21.71 -11.62 24.06
C ALA A 117 -21.86 -10.47 23.05
N TRP A 118 -23.08 -9.95 22.84
CA TRP A 118 -23.34 -8.79 22.00
C TRP A 118 -22.64 -7.52 22.49
N ALA A 119 -22.31 -7.44 23.79
CA ALA A 119 -21.54 -6.33 24.33
C ALA A 119 -20.13 -6.22 23.74
N PHE A 120 -19.60 -7.29 23.13
CA PHE A 120 -18.33 -7.28 22.42
C PHE A 120 -18.35 -6.42 21.14
N VAL A 121 -19.53 -6.05 20.63
CA VAL A 121 -19.66 -5.08 19.54
C VAL A 121 -19.13 -3.70 19.96
N ALA A 122 -19.18 -3.34 21.25
CA ALA A 122 -18.65 -2.06 21.73
C ALA A 122 -17.13 -1.90 21.58
N PRO A 123 -16.27 -2.82 22.09
CA PRO A 123 -14.83 -2.72 21.85
C PRO A 123 -14.45 -2.88 20.37
N LEU A 124 -15.18 -3.69 19.60
CA LEU A 124 -14.97 -3.79 18.15
C LEU A 124 -15.35 -2.48 17.43
N GLY A 125 -16.46 -1.86 17.82
CA GLY A 125 -16.88 -0.55 17.34
C GLY A 125 -15.88 0.54 17.71
N ALA A 126 -15.28 0.49 18.90
CA ALA A 126 -14.21 1.40 19.29
C ALA A 126 -12.99 1.27 18.36
N LEU A 127 -12.62 0.07 17.89
CA LEU A 127 -11.56 -0.07 16.88
C LEU A 127 -11.89 0.65 15.57
N ALA A 128 -13.16 0.64 15.15
CA ALA A 128 -13.61 1.26 13.91
C ALA A 128 -13.83 2.78 14.02
N PHE A 129 -14.32 3.26 15.16
CA PHE A 129 -14.84 4.62 15.32
C PHE A 129 -14.02 5.49 16.29
N ALA A 130 -13.04 4.91 16.98
CA ALA A 130 -12.20 5.57 17.98
C ALA A 130 -10.70 5.45 17.64
N SER A 131 -9.86 5.36 18.68
CA SER A 131 -8.45 5.04 18.58
C SER A 131 -8.17 3.64 19.14
N PRO A 132 -7.10 2.96 18.69
CA PRO A 132 -6.72 1.65 19.23
C PRO A 132 -6.52 1.66 20.75
N ARG A 133 -5.98 2.77 21.30
CA ARG A 133 -5.78 2.93 22.75
C ARG A 133 -7.12 3.02 23.51
N GLU A 134 -8.10 3.68 22.94
CA GLU A 134 -9.43 3.78 23.54
C GLU A 134 -10.17 2.44 23.46
N ALA A 135 -10.03 1.71 22.34
CA ALA A 135 -10.62 0.38 22.20
C ALA A 135 -10.14 -0.60 23.29
N LEU A 136 -8.87 -0.52 23.70
CA LEU A 136 -8.35 -1.29 24.84
C LEU A 136 -9.08 -0.97 26.16
N ARG A 137 -9.49 0.28 26.38
CA ARG A 137 -10.26 0.66 27.57
C ARG A 137 -11.68 0.09 27.53
N TRP A 138 -12.32 0.16 26.36
CA TRP A 138 -13.63 -0.47 26.13
C TRP A 138 -13.57 -1.99 26.30
N PHE A 139 -12.50 -2.63 25.83
CA PHE A 139 -12.30 -4.06 26.03
C PHE A 139 -12.06 -4.41 27.51
N GLY A 140 -11.27 -3.60 28.23
CA GLY A 140 -11.11 -3.74 29.68
C GLY A 140 -12.44 -3.60 30.43
N ALA A 141 -13.27 -2.59 30.08
CA ALA A 141 -14.60 -2.41 30.65
C ALA A 141 -15.53 -3.60 30.37
N PHE A 142 -15.49 -4.15 29.15
CA PHE A 142 -16.18 -5.39 28.81
C PHE A 142 -15.75 -6.55 29.69
N LEU A 143 -14.44 -6.80 29.86
CA LEU A 143 -13.95 -7.89 30.70
C LEU A 143 -14.36 -7.71 32.17
N ILE A 144 -14.30 -6.50 32.69
CA ILE A 144 -14.77 -6.19 34.05
C ILE A 144 -16.24 -6.53 34.20
N LEU A 145 -17.09 -6.14 33.24
CA LEU A 145 -18.52 -6.45 33.26
C LEU A 145 -18.78 -7.96 33.14
N VAL A 146 -18.04 -8.70 32.30
CA VAL A 146 -18.11 -10.17 32.21
C VAL A 146 -17.86 -10.79 33.58
N VAL A 147 -16.79 -10.40 34.27
CA VAL A 147 -16.44 -10.95 35.59
C VAL A 147 -17.49 -10.55 36.63
N LEU A 148 -17.79 -9.25 36.74
CA LEU A 148 -18.70 -8.71 37.76
C LEU A 148 -20.10 -9.33 37.67
N THR A 149 -20.66 -9.35 36.46
CA THR A 149 -22.02 -9.85 36.25
C THR A 149 -22.08 -11.38 36.15
N GLY A 150 -20.98 -12.04 35.79
CA GLY A 150 -20.87 -13.50 35.85
C GLY A 150 -20.90 -14.05 37.26
N THR A 151 -20.24 -13.36 38.20
CA THR A 151 -20.24 -13.76 39.62
C THR A 151 -21.52 -13.39 40.35
N LEU A 152 -22.19 -12.30 39.96
CA LEU A 152 -23.37 -11.78 40.65
C LEU A 152 -24.70 -12.22 40.02
N GLY A 153 -24.74 -12.45 38.71
CA GLY A 153 -26.00 -12.61 37.96
C GLY A 153 -26.84 -13.82 38.40
N GLY A 154 -26.20 -14.97 38.64
CA GLY A 154 -26.89 -16.17 39.11
C GLY A 154 -27.39 -16.06 40.56
N ALA A 155 -26.88 -15.12 41.34
CA ALA A 155 -27.33 -14.86 42.71
C ALA A 155 -28.59 -13.98 42.76
N VAL A 156 -28.88 -13.19 41.70
CA VAL A 156 -30.00 -12.25 41.66
C VAL A 156 -31.30 -12.93 41.23
N ARG A 157 -31.24 -13.81 40.22
CA ARG A 157 -32.41 -14.52 39.69
C ARG A 157 -31.99 -15.89 39.17
N THR A 158 -32.68 -16.95 39.60
CA THR A 158 -32.32 -18.34 39.31
C THR A 158 -33.20 -19.02 38.27
N ALA A 159 -34.30 -18.37 37.83
CA ALA A 159 -35.21 -18.91 36.81
C ALA A 159 -35.90 -17.78 36.02
N ASN A 160 -36.26 -18.07 34.76
CA ASN A 160 -37.06 -17.22 33.90
C ASN A 160 -38.19 -18.02 33.23
N ASN A 161 -39.11 -17.32 32.54
CA ASN A 161 -40.29 -17.92 31.91
C ASN A 161 -40.02 -18.44 30.48
N LEU A 162 -38.78 -18.38 30.00
CA LEU A 162 -38.45 -18.73 28.63
C LEU A 162 -38.46 -20.27 28.46
N PRO A 163 -39.12 -20.80 27.41
CA PRO A 163 -39.02 -22.22 27.08
C PRO A 163 -37.58 -22.63 26.79
N THR A 164 -37.17 -23.82 27.20
CA THR A 164 -35.82 -24.35 26.97
C THR A 164 -35.43 -24.33 25.49
N GLY A 165 -36.33 -24.72 24.60
CA GLY A 165 -36.08 -24.67 23.15
C GLY A 165 -35.83 -23.26 22.61
N LEU A 166 -36.41 -22.21 23.21
CA LEU A 166 -36.12 -20.82 22.85
C LEU A 166 -34.75 -20.39 23.36
N VAL A 167 -34.39 -20.78 24.59
CA VAL A 167 -33.05 -20.52 25.17
C VAL A 167 -31.96 -21.16 24.29
N ASP A 168 -32.14 -22.42 23.89
CA ASP A 168 -31.16 -23.12 23.04
C ASP A 168 -31.05 -22.46 21.65
N ALA A 169 -32.17 -22.09 21.04
CA ALA A 169 -32.18 -21.41 19.75
C ALA A 169 -31.49 -20.04 19.81
N MET A 170 -31.79 -19.26 20.85
CA MET A 170 -31.14 -17.96 21.09
C MET A 170 -29.65 -18.11 21.40
N PHE A 171 -29.24 -19.20 22.06
CA PHE A 171 -27.84 -19.46 22.37
C PHE A 171 -27.04 -19.65 21.08
N ILE A 172 -27.54 -20.52 20.18
CA ILE A 172 -26.95 -20.74 18.86
C ILE A 172 -26.89 -19.43 18.07
N LEU A 173 -28.00 -18.67 18.05
CA LEU A 173 -28.09 -17.41 17.34
C LEU A 173 -27.10 -16.35 17.85
N ASN A 174 -26.97 -16.19 19.17
CA ASN A 174 -26.09 -15.19 19.77
C ASN A 174 -24.61 -15.51 19.50
N ILE A 175 -24.20 -16.78 19.67
CA ILE A 175 -22.83 -17.20 19.38
C ILE A 175 -22.53 -17.06 17.89
N ALA A 176 -23.43 -17.51 17.01
CA ALA A 176 -23.26 -17.40 15.57
C ALA A 176 -23.20 -15.93 15.13
N GLY A 177 -24.11 -15.08 15.61
CA GLY A 177 -24.20 -13.67 15.27
C GLY A 177 -22.93 -12.90 15.64
N VAL A 178 -22.45 -13.05 16.87
CA VAL A 178 -21.20 -12.40 17.32
C VAL A 178 -20.01 -12.94 16.54
N SER A 179 -19.93 -14.25 16.32
CA SER A 179 -18.83 -14.87 15.56
C SER A 179 -18.77 -14.37 14.11
N ILE A 180 -19.92 -14.25 13.44
CA ILE A 180 -20.02 -13.71 12.08
C ILE A 180 -19.54 -12.26 12.04
N ILE A 181 -19.96 -11.42 12.99
CA ILE A 181 -19.54 -10.02 13.04
C ILE A 181 -18.03 -9.91 13.25
N VAL A 182 -17.48 -10.68 14.19
CA VAL A 182 -16.03 -10.70 14.44
C VAL A 182 -15.26 -11.19 13.21
N PHE A 183 -15.74 -12.26 12.56
CA PHE A 183 -15.12 -12.79 11.36
C PHE A 183 -15.16 -11.80 10.20
N ILE A 184 -16.30 -11.17 9.93
CA ILE A 184 -16.44 -10.16 8.88
C ILE A 184 -15.54 -8.95 9.16
N ALA A 185 -15.50 -8.47 10.41
CA ALA A 185 -14.64 -7.35 10.78
C ALA A 185 -13.15 -7.68 10.56
N LEU A 186 -12.70 -8.87 10.99
CA LEU A 186 -11.33 -9.32 10.76
C LEU A 186 -11.03 -9.52 9.27
N TYR A 187 -11.95 -10.12 8.52
CA TYR A 187 -11.81 -10.34 7.09
C TYR A 187 -11.67 -9.01 6.33
N VAL A 188 -12.52 -8.02 6.63
CA VAL A 188 -12.44 -6.68 6.02
C VAL A 188 -11.12 -6.01 6.41
N PHE A 189 -10.71 -6.09 7.68
CA PHE A 189 -9.45 -5.51 8.14
C PHE A 189 -8.24 -6.09 7.40
N VAL A 190 -8.15 -7.42 7.31
CA VAL A 190 -7.05 -8.10 6.60
C VAL A 190 -7.04 -7.70 5.12
N ARG A 191 -8.20 -7.71 4.47
CA ARG A 191 -8.33 -7.35 3.06
C ARG A 191 -7.92 -5.90 2.80
N GLU A 192 -8.33 -4.97 3.65
CA GLU A 192 -8.03 -3.55 3.47
C GLU A 192 -6.56 -3.25 3.75
N ARG A 193 -5.97 -3.91 4.76
CA ARG A 193 -4.52 -3.88 5.00
C ARG A 193 -3.74 -4.36 3.78
N ASP A 194 -4.12 -5.49 3.20
CA ASP A 194 -3.41 -6.08 2.06
C ASP A 194 -3.55 -5.22 0.80
N ARG A 195 -4.72 -4.60 0.60
CA ARG A 195 -4.94 -3.60 -0.47
C ARG A 195 -4.06 -2.37 -0.29
N ALA A 196 -4.07 -1.77 0.90
CA ALA A 196 -3.26 -0.60 1.21
C ALA A 196 -1.78 -0.90 0.97
N PHE A 197 -1.31 -2.06 1.44
CA PHE A 197 0.06 -2.52 1.21
C PHE A 197 0.37 -2.68 -0.28
N THR A 198 -0.53 -3.30 -1.04
CA THR A 198 -0.36 -3.48 -2.50
C THR A 198 -0.33 -2.16 -3.25
N VAL A 199 -1.18 -1.20 -2.88
CA VAL A 199 -1.22 0.14 -3.49
C VAL A 199 0.10 0.87 -3.23
N VAL A 200 0.57 0.85 -1.98
CA VAL A 200 1.88 1.42 -1.62
C VAL A 200 2.97 0.75 -2.46
N GLN A 201 3.05 -0.58 -2.52
CA GLN A 201 4.05 -1.28 -3.33
C GLN A 201 3.98 -0.94 -4.82
N ARG A 202 2.77 -0.85 -5.40
CA ARG A 202 2.59 -0.49 -6.81
C ARG A 202 3.07 0.94 -7.08
N LEU A 203 2.70 1.90 -6.23
CA LEU A 203 3.13 3.28 -6.38
C LEU A 203 4.65 3.39 -6.22
N PHE A 204 5.23 2.79 -5.18
CA PHE A 204 6.67 2.76 -4.98
C PHE A 204 7.41 2.14 -6.19
N GLY A 205 6.86 1.07 -6.80
CA GLY A 205 7.44 0.45 -8.00
C GLY A 205 7.38 1.29 -9.28
N GLN A 206 6.59 2.38 -9.31
CA GLN A 206 6.60 3.34 -10.42
C GLN A 206 7.68 4.42 -10.26
N TYR A 207 8.16 4.64 -9.04
CA TYR A 207 9.18 5.65 -8.72
C TYR A 207 10.55 5.05 -8.43
N LEU A 208 10.63 3.77 -8.05
CA LEU A 208 11.86 3.06 -7.75
C LEU A 208 12.07 1.87 -8.68
N SER A 209 13.32 1.61 -9.02
CA SER A 209 13.70 0.36 -9.67
C SER A 209 13.28 -0.85 -8.83
N PRO A 210 12.74 -1.93 -9.44
CA PRO A 210 12.31 -3.12 -8.72
C PRO A 210 13.40 -3.74 -7.84
N GLN A 211 14.67 -3.58 -8.22
CA GLN A 211 15.84 -4.04 -7.48
C GLN A 211 15.99 -3.29 -6.15
N ILE A 212 15.80 -1.96 -6.16
CA ILE A 212 15.84 -1.11 -4.96
C ILE A 212 14.64 -1.43 -4.08
N ALA A 213 13.44 -1.48 -4.66
CA ALA A 213 12.23 -1.79 -3.90
C ALA A 213 12.31 -3.16 -3.21
N ARG A 214 12.75 -4.20 -3.92
CA ARG A 214 12.95 -5.55 -3.33
C ARG A 214 14.00 -5.54 -2.23
N ALA A 215 15.12 -4.85 -2.44
CA ALA A 215 16.19 -4.73 -1.45
C ALA A 215 15.68 -4.08 -0.15
N LEU A 216 14.97 -2.95 -0.26
CA LEU A 216 14.39 -2.24 0.89
C LEU A 216 13.27 -3.01 1.60
N ILE A 217 12.44 -3.75 0.87
CA ILE A 217 11.41 -4.62 1.45
C ILE A 217 12.05 -5.79 2.20
N SER A 218 13.15 -6.36 1.68
CA SER A 218 13.84 -7.49 2.29
C SER A 218 14.65 -7.11 3.54
N ASP A 219 15.27 -5.94 3.53
CA ASP A 219 16.01 -5.40 4.67
C ASP A 219 15.83 -3.88 4.73
N PRO A 220 14.90 -3.38 5.56
CA PRO A 220 14.65 -1.94 5.72
C PRO A 220 15.88 -1.14 6.17
N ARG A 221 16.91 -1.78 6.75
CA ARG A 221 18.15 -1.09 7.15
C ARG A 221 18.94 -0.59 5.93
N GLN A 222 18.73 -1.18 4.75
CA GLN A 222 19.31 -0.69 3.50
C GLN A 222 18.74 0.66 3.06
N ALA A 223 17.72 1.20 3.76
CA ALA A 223 17.23 2.57 3.55
C ALA A 223 18.09 3.65 4.22
N GLN A 224 19.05 3.27 5.07
CA GLN A 224 19.90 4.24 5.79
C GLN A 224 20.79 5.02 4.83
N LEU A 225 21.14 6.25 5.23
CA LEU A 225 22.12 7.07 4.52
C LEU A 225 23.50 6.41 4.54
N GLY A 226 24.24 6.61 3.47
CA GLY A 226 25.53 5.96 3.22
C GLY A 226 25.43 4.89 2.15
N GLY A 227 26.45 4.06 2.04
CA GLY A 227 26.54 3.04 1.00
C GLY A 227 27.84 2.28 1.09
N ASP A 228 27.98 1.30 0.21
CA ASP A 228 29.18 0.47 0.11
C ASP A 228 29.93 0.79 -1.18
N ILE A 229 31.26 0.68 -1.15
CA ILE A 229 32.06 0.64 -2.37
C ILE A 229 31.92 -0.76 -2.97
N ARG A 230 31.43 -0.84 -4.20
CA ARG A 230 31.25 -2.09 -4.94
C ARG A 230 31.74 -1.93 -6.37
N ASP A 231 32.26 -3.01 -6.94
CA ASP A 231 32.48 -3.07 -8.38
C ASP A 231 31.13 -3.16 -9.09
N VAL A 232 30.83 -2.18 -9.93
CA VAL A 232 29.58 -2.12 -10.70
C VAL A 232 29.89 -1.99 -12.18
N THR A 233 28.94 -2.42 -13.01
CA THR A 233 28.91 -1.98 -14.41
C THR A 233 27.87 -0.90 -14.55
N ALA A 234 28.30 0.31 -14.89
CA ALA A 234 27.45 1.45 -15.16
C ALA A 234 27.19 1.58 -16.66
N LEU A 235 25.95 1.95 -17.01
CA LEU A 235 25.49 2.27 -18.35
C LEU A 235 24.93 3.68 -18.35
N PHE A 236 25.39 4.48 -19.30
CA PHE A 236 24.75 5.73 -19.69
C PHE A 236 24.23 5.60 -21.11
N ALA A 237 22.96 5.93 -21.32
CA ALA A 237 22.35 6.04 -22.64
C ALA A 237 21.74 7.43 -22.78
N ASP A 238 21.87 8.04 -23.95
CA ASP A 238 21.38 9.39 -24.25
C ASP A 238 20.99 9.48 -25.73
N LEU A 239 20.02 10.32 -26.10
CA LEU A 239 19.55 10.41 -27.48
C LEU A 239 20.42 11.38 -28.29
N GLU A 240 21.10 10.88 -29.32
CA GLU A 240 21.93 11.75 -30.15
C GLU A 240 21.05 12.75 -30.92
N GLY A 241 21.34 14.04 -30.79
CA GLY A 241 20.58 15.09 -31.45
C GLY A 241 19.23 15.43 -30.78
N PHE A 242 19.02 15.04 -29.52
CA PHE A 242 17.77 15.31 -28.83
C PHE A 242 17.48 16.79 -28.60
N THR A 243 18.49 17.61 -28.24
CA THR A 243 18.26 19.05 -28.03
C THR A 243 17.68 19.73 -29.29
N PRO A 244 18.29 19.62 -30.50
CA PRO A 244 17.66 20.10 -31.74
C PRO A 244 16.28 19.46 -32.03
N PHE A 245 16.08 18.19 -31.67
CA PHE A 245 14.80 17.51 -31.82
C PHE A 245 13.70 18.15 -30.96
N THR A 246 14.02 18.59 -29.74
CA THR A 246 13.06 19.24 -28.84
C THR A 246 12.76 20.69 -29.24
N GLU A 247 13.73 21.41 -29.80
CA GLU A 247 13.55 22.80 -30.25
C GLU A 247 12.59 22.92 -31.44
N SER A 248 12.50 21.86 -32.25
CA SER A 248 11.67 21.81 -33.45
C SER A 248 10.27 21.24 -33.25
N ARG A 249 9.90 20.85 -32.01
CA ARG A 249 8.64 20.15 -31.71
C ARG A 249 7.90 20.70 -30.48
N PRO A 250 6.56 20.58 -30.42
CA PRO A 250 5.80 20.90 -29.22
C PRO A 250 6.23 20.02 -28.03
N PRO A 251 6.28 20.55 -26.78
CA PRO A 251 6.68 19.78 -25.60
C PRO A 251 5.88 18.48 -25.38
N ARG A 252 4.59 18.47 -25.74
CA ARG A 252 3.73 17.28 -25.62
C ARG A 252 4.18 16.14 -26.53
N GLU A 253 4.67 16.44 -27.72
CA GLU A 253 5.19 15.45 -28.66
C GLU A 253 6.53 14.89 -28.18
N THR A 254 7.41 15.77 -27.67
CA THR A 254 8.68 15.37 -27.05
C THR A 254 8.46 14.39 -25.90
N VAL A 255 7.52 14.68 -24.99
CA VAL A 255 7.19 13.78 -23.87
C VAL A 255 6.61 12.46 -24.37
N ALA A 256 5.78 12.47 -25.42
CA ALA A 256 5.24 11.24 -26.00
C ALA A 256 6.34 10.34 -26.59
N VAL A 257 7.36 10.94 -27.24
CA VAL A 257 8.52 10.21 -27.76
C VAL A 257 9.36 9.64 -26.62
N LEU A 258 9.68 10.43 -25.59
CA LEU A 258 10.40 9.94 -24.41
C LEU A 258 9.68 8.77 -23.74
N ASN A 259 8.36 8.91 -23.51
CA ASN A 259 7.56 7.84 -22.91
C ASN A 259 7.57 6.58 -23.77
N ARG A 260 7.50 6.71 -25.11
CA ARG A 260 7.56 5.57 -26.03
C ARG A 260 8.93 4.88 -25.96
N TYR A 261 10.02 5.64 -25.91
CA TYR A 261 11.38 5.12 -25.81
C TYR A 261 11.60 4.41 -24.48
N PHE A 262 11.28 5.06 -23.36
CA PHE A 262 11.40 4.48 -22.03
C PHE A 262 10.52 3.23 -21.86
N THR A 263 9.32 3.22 -22.44
CA THR A 263 8.46 2.02 -22.46
C THR A 263 9.13 0.84 -23.15
N ALA A 264 9.94 1.07 -24.19
CA ALA A 264 10.65 0.02 -24.91
C ALA A 264 11.93 -0.45 -24.19
N VAL A 265 12.69 0.45 -23.58
CA VAL A 265 14.02 0.11 -23.01
C VAL A 265 14.02 -0.25 -21.54
N VAL A 266 13.11 0.31 -20.73
CA VAL A 266 13.04 0.03 -19.29
C VAL A 266 12.83 -1.47 -19.00
N PRO A 267 11.90 -2.19 -19.68
CA PRO A 267 11.74 -3.63 -19.48
C PRO A 267 13.01 -4.43 -19.81
N VAL A 268 13.78 -4.01 -20.82
CA VAL A 268 15.05 -4.65 -21.22
C VAL A 268 16.08 -4.52 -20.11
N ILE A 269 16.24 -3.32 -19.53
CA ILE A 269 17.16 -3.08 -18.42
C ILE A 269 16.76 -3.94 -17.22
N PHE A 270 15.49 -3.92 -16.82
CA PHE A 270 15.02 -4.70 -15.67
C PHE A 270 15.13 -6.22 -15.88
N ALA A 271 14.79 -6.73 -17.06
CA ALA A 271 14.92 -8.16 -17.38
C ALA A 271 16.37 -8.66 -17.35
N SER A 272 17.33 -7.77 -17.60
CA SER A 272 18.76 -8.08 -17.49
C SER A 272 19.33 -7.96 -16.06
N GLY A 273 18.50 -7.61 -15.08
CA GLY A 273 18.93 -7.37 -13.70
C GLY A 273 19.47 -5.96 -13.42
N GLY A 274 19.41 -5.04 -14.39
CA GLY A 274 19.86 -3.66 -14.22
C GLY A 274 18.96 -2.85 -13.31
N THR A 275 19.58 -1.95 -12.54
CA THR A 275 18.92 -0.99 -11.65
C THR A 275 19.01 0.39 -12.29
N ILE A 276 17.87 0.98 -12.67
CA ILE A 276 17.83 2.37 -13.13
C ILE A 276 17.97 3.28 -11.92
N ILE A 277 19.00 4.13 -11.95
CA ILE A 277 19.31 5.11 -10.90
C ILE A 277 18.48 6.37 -11.13
N GLN A 278 18.48 6.88 -12.36
CA GLN A 278 17.75 8.09 -12.70
C GLN A 278 17.51 8.21 -14.20
N PHE A 279 16.47 8.97 -14.54
CA PHE A 279 16.31 9.61 -15.84
C PHE A 279 16.81 11.05 -15.72
N ALA A 280 17.62 11.50 -16.68
CA ALA A 280 18.11 12.88 -16.73
C ALA A 280 17.81 13.47 -18.11
N GLY A 281 16.60 14.03 -18.26
CA GLY A 281 16.10 14.44 -19.57
C GLY A 281 15.84 13.22 -20.45
N ASP A 282 16.56 13.12 -21.56
CA ASP A 282 16.59 11.97 -22.48
C ASP A 282 17.59 10.89 -22.10
N ALA A 283 18.42 11.13 -21.08
CA ALA A 283 19.40 10.18 -20.63
C ALA A 283 18.85 9.17 -19.60
N ILE A 284 19.38 7.95 -19.67
CA ILE A 284 19.15 6.87 -18.71
C ILE A 284 20.48 6.51 -18.06
N VAL A 285 20.48 6.47 -16.73
CA VAL A 285 21.60 5.96 -15.94
C VAL A 285 21.17 4.68 -15.26
N ALA A 286 21.87 3.59 -15.55
CA ALA A 286 21.61 2.29 -14.95
C ALA A 286 22.90 1.63 -14.45
N VAL A 287 22.78 0.81 -13.42
CA VAL A 287 23.89 0.04 -12.86
C VAL A 287 23.52 -1.43 -12.68
N TRP A 288 24.51 -2.30 -12.85
CA TRP A 288 24.44 -3.72 -12.53
C TRP A 288 25.40 -4.01 -11.37
N ASN A 289 25.14 -5.10 -10.64
CA ASN A 289 25.82 -5.48 -9.38
C ASN A 289 25.48 -4.59 -8.16
N ALA A 290 24.41 -3.81 -8.23
CA ALA A 290 23.87 -3.08 -7.08
C ALA A 290 22.35 -2.83 -7.24
N PRO A 291 21.54 -2.88 -6.15
CA PRO A 291 21.90 -3.32 -4.80
C PRO A 291 22.14 -4.83 -4.68
N VAL A 292 21.69 -5.60 -5.69
CA VAL A 292 21.79 -7.06 -5.72
C VAL A 292 23.07 -7.48 -6.44
N GLU A 293 23.79 -8.43 -5.83
CA GLU A 293 25.01 -9.02 -6.39
C GLU A 293 24.73 -9.83 -7.66
N GLN A 294 25.58 -9.65 -8.66
CA GLN A 294 25.44 -10.18 -10.01
C GLN A 294 26.82 -10.55 -10.58
N PRO A 295 27.26 -11.81 -10.48
CA PRO A 295 28.61 -12.22 -10.91
C PRO A 295 28.94 -11.95 -12.38
N ARG A 296 27.93 -11.84 -13.26
CA ARG A 296 28.08 -11.57 -14.70
C ARG A 296 27.56 -10.19 -15.11
N HIS A 297 27.64 -9.21 -14.20
CA HIS A 297 27.09 -7.87 -14.37
C HIS A 297 27.53 -7.18 -15.67
N ALA A 298 28.80 -7.31 -16.07
CA ALA A 298 29.31 -6.73 -17.31
C ALA A 298 28.65 -7.33 -18.56
N LEU A 299 28.47 -8.66 -18.59
CA LEU A 299 27.85 -9.37 -19.70
C LEU A 299 26.35 -9.04 -19.81
N THR A 300 25.65 -9.01 -18.68
CA THR A 300 24.22 -8.67 -18.66
C THR A 300 23.96 -7.22 -19.05
N ALA A 301 24.83 -6.29 -18.63
CA ALA A 301 24.78 -4.89 -19.05
C ALA A 301 25.03 -4.73 -20.56
N ALA A 302 26.06 -5.40 -21.10
CA ALA A 302 26.36 -5.40 -22.53
C ALA A 302 25.19 -5.95 -23.36
N ARG A 303 24.58 -7.06 -22.91
CA ARG A 303 23.40 -7.64 -23.54
C ARG A 303 22.20 -6.68 -23.51
N ALA A 304 21.98 -6.03 -22.37
CA ALA A 304 20.91 -5.05 -22.23
C ALA A 304 21.11 -3.88 -23.21
N ALA A 305 22.32 -3.33 -23.30
CA ALA A 305 22.63 -2.23 -24.21
C ALA A 305 22.35 -2.57 -25.68
N LEU A 306 22.77 -3.75 -26.14
CA LEU A 306 22.49 -4.21 -27.51
C LEU A 306 20.98 -4.41 -27.74
N ALA A 307 20.27 -4.98 -26.77
CA ALA A 307 18.83 -5.16 -26.84
C ALA A 307 18.06 -3.82 -26.81
N MET A 308 18.56 -2.81 -26.07
CA MET A 308 18.03 -1.45 -26.09
C MET A 308 18.17 -0.83 -27.49
N GLN A 309 19.34 -0.97 -28.12
CA GLN A 309 19.55 -0.49 -29.49
C GLN A 309 18.61 -1.18 -30.48
N ALA A 310 18.43 -2.50 -30.36
CA ALA A 310 17.50 -3.24 -31.21
C ALA A 310 16.03 -2.80 -31.01
N ALA A 311 15.61 -2.54 -29.77
CA ALA A 311 14.27 -2.06 -29.47
C ALA A 311 14.01 -0.66 -30.05
N ILE A 312 14.98 0.24 -29.93
CA ILE A 312 14.88 1.59 -30.52
C ILE A 312 14.93 1.54 -32.04
N GLU A 313 15.72 0.67 -32.65
CA GLU A 313 15.74 0.51 -34.11
C GLU A 313 14.37 0.07 -34.64
N GLY A 314 13.61 -0.73 -33.87
CA GLY A 314 12.21 -1.03 -34.20
C GLY A 314 11.32 0.21 -34.28
N ILE A 315 11.50 1.17 -33.36
CA ILE A 315 10.77 2.44 -33.33
C ILE A 315 11.21 3.37 -34.47
N VAL A 316 12.52 3.52 -34.67
CA VAL A 316 13.08 4.45 -35.67
C VAL A 316 12.80 3.99 -37.11
N ARG A 317 12.56 2.70 -37.34
CA ARG A 317 12.09 2.20 -38.65
C ARG A 317 10.72 2.72 -39.06
N GLU A 318 9.88 3.06 -38.09
CA GLU A 318 8.55 3.65 -38.35
C GLU A 318 8.63 5.15 -38.64
N ASP A 319 9.63 5.83 -38.07
CA ASP A 319 9.91 7.25 -38.31
C ASP A 319 11.42 7.50 -38.22
N THR A 320 12.06 7.64 -39.38
CA THR A 320 13.51 7.81 -39.51
C THR A 320 14.01 9.16 -38.99
N THR A 321 13.10 10.10 -38.67
CA THR A 321 13.46 11.39 -38.08
C THR A 321 13.70 11.31 -36.58
N LEU A 322 13.37 10.18 -35.94
CA LEU A 322 13.56 9.98 -34.52
C LEU A 322 15.03 9.68 -34.16
N PRO A 323 15.55 10.22 -33.04
CA PRO A 323 16.93 10.03 -32.63
C PRO A 323 17.18 8.60 -32.13
N ARG A 324 18.45 8.17 -32.17
CA ARG A 324 18.88 6.88 -31.61
C ARG A 324 19.65 7.10 -30.31
N PHE A 325 19.65 6.09 -29.45
CA PHE A 325 20.55 6.09 -28.30
C PHE A 325 22.00 5.99 -28.77
N ARG A 326 22.88 6.70 -28.07
CA ARG A 326 24.30 6.39 -27.96
C ARG A 326 24.53 5.87 -26.55
N VAL A 327 25.31 4.80 -26.40
CA VAL A 327 25.47 4.10 -25.13
C VAL A 327 26.93 3.96 -24.76
N GLY A 328 27.25 4.21 -23.50
CA GLY A 328 28.55 4.01 -22.89
C GLY A 328 28.46 3.10 -21.69
N ILE A 329 29.37 2.12 -21.59
CA ILE A 329 29.41 1.14 -20.50
C ILE A 329 30.81 1.10 -19.89
N ALA A 330 30.89 1.25 -18.58
CA ALA A 330 32.15 1.12 -17.85
C ALA A 330 31.99 0.28 -16.59
N THR A 331 33.06 -0.43 -16.22
CA THR A 331 33.08 -1.32 -15.06
C THR A 331 34.20 -0.91 -14.10
N GLY A 332 33.89 -0.93 -12.81
CA GLY A 332 34.85 -0.70 -11.73
C GLY A 332 34.18 -0.23 -10.44
N ALA A 333 34.99 0.14 -9.46
CA ALA A 333 34.52 0.55 -8.15
C ALA A 333 33.66 1.83 -8.20
N ALA A 334 32.52 1.79 -7.52
CA ALA A 334 31.67 2.94 -7.23
C ALA A 334 31.08 2.81 -5.83
N LEU A 335 30.88 3.96 -5.17
CA LEU A 335 30.03 4.05 -3.99
C LEU A 335 28.57 3.93 -4.44
N VAL A 336 27.85 2.95 -3.91
CA VAL A 336 26.41 2.77 -4.17
C VAL A 336 25.64 2.75 -2.87
N GLY A 337 24.59 3.55 -2.77
CA GLY A 337 23.76 3.63 -1.57
C GLY A 337 22.84 4.85 -1.57
N ASN A 338 22.32 5.21 -0.40
CA ASN A 338 21.41 6.34 -0.25
C ASN A 338 22.14 7.61 0.15
N VAL A 339 21.87 8.70 -0.56
CA VAL A 339 22.35 10.04 -0.24
C VAL A 339 21.15 10.98 -0.14
N GLY A 340 21.14 11.86 0.85
CA GLY A 340 20.01 12.77 1.08
C GLY A 340 19.92 13.24 2.54
N SER A 341 18.70 13.57 2.97
CA SER A 341 18.33 13.93 4.35
C SER A 341 17.43 12.86 4.97
N GLU A 342 17.16 12.91 6.28
CA GLU A 342 16.26 11.95 6.95
C GLU A 342 14.87 11.83 6.31
N GLU A 343 14.41 12.87 5.62
CA GLU A 343 13.09 12.96 5.00
C GLU A 343 13.08 12.52 3.53
N PHE A 344 14.22 12.60 2.85
CA PHE A 344 14.32 12.33 1.41
C PHE A 344 15.67 11.70 1.03
N HIS A 345 15.61 10.45 0.59
CA HIS A 345 16.77 9.69 0.15
C HIS A 345 16.75 9.48 -1.36
N ASN A 346 17.91 9.60 -2.00
CA ASN A 346 18.11 9.19 -3.37
C ASN A 346 19.12 8.03 -3.42
N TYR A 347 18.75 6.93 -4.08
CA TYR A 347 19.67 5.82 -4.29
C TYR A 347 20.59 6.17 -5.45
N VAL A 348 21.88 6.33 -5.17
CA VAL A 348 22.87 6.85 -6.12
C VAL A 348 24.00 5.86 -6.33
N ALA A 349 24.65 5.99 -7.49
CA ALA A 349 25.94 5.36 -7.78
C ALA A 349 26.93 6.45 -8.17
N HIS A 350 28.01 6.59 -7.42
CA HIS A 350 29.05 7.59 -7.66
C HIS A 350 30.43 6.95 -7.69
N GLY A 351 31.19 7.23 -8.75
CA GLY A 351 32.55 6.71 -8.88
C GLY A 351 33.10 6.90 -10.27
N ASP A 352 34.38 6.58 -10.41
CA ASP A 352 35.11 6.69 -11.66
C ASP A 352 34.48 5.88 -12.80
N ALA A 353 33.98 4.69 -12.50
CA ALA A 353 33.29 3.85 -13.48
C ALA A 353 32.01 4.52 -14.00
N VAL A 354 31.19 5.09 -13.11
CA VAL A 354 29.95 5.80 -13.49
C VAL A 354 30.27 7.00 -14.38
N ASN A 355 31.26 7.81 -13.99
CA ASN A 355 31.69 8.96 -14.78
C ASN A 355 32.29 8.56 -16.14
N LEU A 356 33.06 7.48 -16.19
CA LEU A 356 33.62 6.96 -17.43
C LEU A 356 32.54 6.49 -18.39
N ALA A 357 31.50 5.80 -17.91
CA ALA A 357 30.37 5.38 -18.75
C ALA A 357 29.70 6.57 -19.45
N ALA A 358 29.42 7.66 -18.73
CA ALA A 358 28.88 8.89 -19.31
C ALA A 358 29.79 9.50 -20.40
N ARG A 359 31.10 9.47 -20.17
CA ARG A 359 32.07 10.00 -21.12
C ARG A 359 32.20 9.12 -22.37
N LEU A 360 32.19 7.79 -22.22
CA LEU A 360 32.18 6.86 -23.35
C LEU A 360 30.90 7.01 -24.18
N GLN A 361 29.76 7.21 -23.51
CA GLN A 361 28.49 7.49 -24.17
C GLN A 361 28.57 8.76 -25.02
N THR A 362 29.22 9.82 -24.53
CA THR A 362 29.40 11.07 -25.29
C THR A 362 30.26 10.88 -26.55
N GLY A 363 31.25 9.97 -26.49
CA GLY A 363 32.11 9.63 -27.63
C GLY A 363 31.51 8.62 -28.62
N ALA A 364 30.37 8.00 -28.28
CA ALA A 364 29.66 7.06 -29.14
C ALA A 364 28.75 7.79 -30.14
N LYS A 365 28.60 7.23 -31.34
CA LYS A 365 27.64 7.71 -32.35
C LYS A 365 26.25 7.12 -32.14
N ALA A 366 25.22 7.68 -32.78
CA ALA A 366 23.88 7.08 -32.82
C ALA A 366 23.90 5.58 -33.14
N GLY A 367 23.19 4.79 -32.33
CA GLY A 367 23.08 3.34 -32.48
C GLY A 367 24.26 2.55 -31.92
N GLN A 368 25.32 3.20 -31.47
CA GLN A 368 26.53 2.52 -31.00
C GLN A 368 26.51 2.24 -29.49
N VAL A 369 27.25 1.21 -29.11
CA VAL A 369 27.55 0.86 -27.71
C VAL A 369 29.06 0.84 -27.54
N VAL A 370 29.59 1.74 -26.73
CA VAL A 370 31.04 1.82 -26.44
C VAL A 370 31.30 1.31 -25.03
N ILE A 371 32.28 0.41 -24.89
CA ILE A 371 32.63 -0.22 -23.62
C ILE A 371 34.07 0.10 -23.22
N SER A 372 34.30 0.25 -21.90
CA SER A 372 35.63 0.44 -21.33
C SER A 372 36.50 -0.83 -21.39
N GLY A 373 37.82 -0.68 -21.32
CA GLY A 373 38.77 -1.80 -21.19
C GLY A 373 38.43 -2.81 -20.07
N PRO A 374 38.16 -2.39 -18.82
CA PRO A 374 37.73 -3.29 -17.76
C PRO A 374 36.44 -4.06 -18.10
N THR A 375 35.46 -3.40 -18.73
CA THR A 375 34.24 -4.06 -19.19
C THR A 375 34.58 -5.13 -20.23
N TYR A 376 35.41 -4.79 -21.24
CA TYR A 376 35.83 -5.74 -22.27
C TYR A 376 36.58 -6.95 -21.67
N ALA A 377 37.51 -6.72 -20.73
CA ALA A 377 38.25 -7.79 -20.08
C ALA A 377 37.35 -8.86 -19.44
N LEU A 378 36.23 -8.43 -18.84
CA LEU A 378 35.25 -9.33 -18.22
C LEU A 378 34.36 -10.09 -19.21
N ILE A 379 34.24 -9.61 -20.46
CA ILE A 379 33.34 -10.20 -21.47
C ILE A 379 34.07 -10.64 -22.75
N ARG A 380 35.41 -10.62 -22.75
CA ARG A 380 36.25 -10.81 -23.95
C ARG A 380 35.94 -12.09 -24.72
N ASP A 381 35.57 -13.15 -24.00
CA ASP A 381 35.30 -14.48 -24.58
C ASP A 381 33.93 -14.53 -25.28
N ALA A 382 33.03 -13.61 -24.94
CA ALA A 382 31.67 -13.52 -25.47
C ALA A 382 31.43 -12.29 -26.35
N ALA A 383 32.34 -11.31 -26.41
CA ALA A 383 32.10 -10.05 -27.12
C ALA A 383 32.82 -9.98 -28.48
N ALA A 384 32.08 -9.58 -29.52
CA ALA A 384 32.63 -9.11 -30.78
C ALA A 384 32.80 -7.58 -30.70
N VAL A 385 34.04 -7.10 -30.82
CA VAL A 385 34.36 -5.68 -30.64
C VAL A 385 35.32 -5.15 -31.70
N GLN A 386 35.18 -3.86 -32.01
CA GLN A 386 36.17 -3.08 -32.75
C GLN A 386 36.95 -2.18 -31.77
N PRO A 387 38.29 -2.27 -31.72
CA PRO A 387 39.09 -1.34 -30.91
C PRO A 387 38.94 0.09 -31.41
N LEU A 388 38.61 1.03 -30.50
CA LEU A 388 38.60 2.46 -30.80
C LEU A 388 39.92 3.14 -30.41
N GLY A 389 40.85 2.36 -29.85
CA GLY A 389 42.12 2.84 -29.35
C GLY A 389 42.01 3.47 -27.96
N ARG A 390 42.99 4.31 -27.64
CA ARG A 390 43.05 5.05 -26.39
C ARG A 390 42.38 6.41 -26.58
N LEU A 391 41.31 6.63 -25.84
CA LEU A 391 40.55 7.88 -25.91
C LEU A 391 41.00 8.82 -24.79
N THR A 392 41.32 10.06 -25.16
CA THR A 392 41.52 11.14 -24.19
C THR A 392 40.17 11.59 -23.68
N VAL A 393 39.91 11.32 -22.42
CA VAL A 393 38.62 11.61 -21.82
C VAL A 393 38.72 12.81 -20.88
N LYS A 394 37.88 13.82 -21.09
CA LYS A 394 37.90 15.07 -20.30
C LYS A 394 37.87 14.76 -18.79
N GLY A 395 38.91 15.15 -18.06
CA GLY A 395 39.03 14.93 -16.63
C GLY A 395 39.58 13.55 -16.23
N LYS A 396 40.28 12.84 -17.12
CA LYS A 396 41.24 11.78 -16.79
C LYS A 396 42.61 12.21 -17.32
N SER A 397 43.67 11.99 -16.54
CA SER A 397 45.05 12.26 -16.95
C SER A 397 45.60 11.16 -17.87
N GLU A 398 45.11 9.94 -17.73
CA GLU A 398 45.49 8.78 -18.54
C GLU A 398 44.43 8.52 -19.61
N GLU A 399 44.90 8.15 -20.80
CA GLU A 399 44.00 7.72 -21.88
C GLU A 399 43.34 6.40 -21.52
N VAL A 400 42.07 6.25 -21.88
CA VAL A 400 41.28 5.07 -21.54
C VAL A 400 41.08 4.22 -22.79
N GLU A 401 41.37 2.92 -22.69
CA GLU A 401 41.05 1.97 -23.75
C GLU A 401 39.54 1.79 -23.88
N ALA A 402 39.06 1.95 -25.11
CA ALA A 402 37.65 1.84 -25.44
C ALA A 402 37.43 0.93 -26.67
N PHE A 403 36.29 0.26 -26.67
CA PHE A 403 35.91 -0.70 -27.69
C PHE A 403 34.47 -0.43 -28.13
N LEU A 404 34.21 -0.47 -29.43
CA LEU A 404 32.86 -0.51 -29.97
C LEU A 404 32.35 -1.95 -29.87
N LEU A 405 31.25 -2.16 -29.16
CA LEU A 405 30.60 -3.46 -29.03
C LEU A 405 29.67 -3.69 -30.23
N GLU A 406 30.03 -4.64 -31.09
CA GLU A 406 29.27 -4.97 -32.30
C GLU A 406 28.27 -6.11 -32.07
N GLY A 407 28.55 -6.99 -31.11
CA GLY A 407 27.66 -8.10 -30.78
C GLY A 407 28.18 -8.98 -29.66
N LEU A 408 27.36 -9.96 -29.27
CA LEU A 408 27.74 -11.01 -28.35
C LEU A 408 27.69 -12.36 -29.09
N ARG A 409 28.78 -13.12 -29.03
CA ARG A 409 28.88 -14.50 -29.48
C ARG A 409 28.27 -15.36 -28.37
N VAL A 410 27.03 -15.79 -28.58
CA VAL A 410 26.33 -16.72 -27.67
C VAL A 410 26.66 -18.15 -28.08
#